data_AF-A0A9E5IBK2-F1
#
_entry.id   AF-A0A9E5IBK2-F1
#
_cell.length_a   1.000
_cell.length_b   1.000
_cell.length_c   1.000
_cell.angle_alpha   90.00
_cell.angle_beta   90.00
_cell.angle_gamma   90.00
#
_symmetry.space_group_name_H-M   'P 1'
#
loop_
_entity.id
_entity.type
_entity.pdbx_description
1 polymer ?
#
loop_
_entity_poly.entity_id
_entity_poly.type
_entity_poly.pdbx_seq_one_letter_code
_entity_poly.pdbx_strand_id
1 'polypeptide(L)' 'MKLVGLVGWRGMVGSVLMQRMQQENDFAHIEP' A
#
# COMPACT_ATOMS: atom_id res chain seq x y z
N MET A 1 -1.71 -15.04 2.63
CA MET A 1 -1.76 -13.58 2.49
C MET A 1 -2.63 -13.04 3.63
N LYS A 2 -2.42 -11.80 4.07
CA LYS A 2 -3.24 -11.17 5.12
C LYS A 2 -4.11 -10.09 4.47
N LEU A 3 -5.37 -10.00 4.88
CA LEU A 3 -6.26 -8.89 4.52
C LEU A 3 -5.80 -7.62 5.24
N VAL A 4 -5.50 -6.55 4.50
CA VAL A 4 -4.95 -5.30 5.05
C VAL A 4 -5.70 -4.10 4.48
N GLY A 5 -6.46 -3.40 5.32
CA GLY A 5 -7.15 -2.17 4.92
C GLY A 5 -6.22 -0.95 4.89
N LEU A 6 -6.29 -0.17 3.82
CA LEU A 6 -5.50 1.06 3.63
C LEU A 6 -6.38 2.31 3.77
N VAL A 7 -6.22 3.06 4.86
CA VAL A 7 -6.98 4.29 5.15
C VAL A 7 -6.07 5.51 5.01
N GLY A 8 -6.59 6.61 4.46
CA GLY A 8 -5.82 7.86 4.29
C GLY A 8 -4.84 7.84 3.11
N TRP A 9 -4.92 6.86 2.22
CA TRP A 9 -3.98 6.67 1.10
C TRP A 9 -3.97 7.80 0.06
N ARG A 10 -4.97 8.70 0.07
CA ARG A 10 -5.07 9.84 -0.86
C ARG A 10 -4.32 11.09 -0.40
N GLY A 11 -3.82 11.13 0.84
CA GLY A 11 -2.99 12.23 1.35
C GLY A 11 -1.54 12.16 0.85
N MET A 12 -0.75 13.21 1.11
CA MET A 12 0.65 13.29 0.66
C MET A 12 1.50 12.08 1.08
N VAL A 13 1.38 11.64 2.34
CA VAL A 13 2.11 10.47 2.85
C VAL A 13 1.53 9.17 2.27
N GLY A 14 0.21 9.09 2.14
CA GLY A 14 -0.49 7.93 1.62
C GLY A 14 -0.13 7.62 0.16
N SER A 15 -0.03 8.64 -0.68
CA SER A 15 0.32 8.45 -2.10
C SER A 15 1.76 7.99 -2.28
N VAL A 16 2.69 8.52 -1.49
CA VAL A 16 4.09 8.06 -1.47
C VAL A 16 4.18 6.62 -0.99
N LEU A 17 3.45 6.25 0.07
CA LEU A 17 3.38 4.85 0.53
C LEU A 17 2.90 3.91 -0.58
N MET A 18 1.82 4.26 -1.28
CA MET A 18 1.30 3.43 -2.39
C MET A 18 2.31 3.26 -3.52
N GLN A 19 3.01 4.35 -3.88
CA GLN A 19 4.07 4.29 -4.89
C GLN A 19 5.22 3.36 -4.46
N ARG A 20 5.66 3.43 -3.19
CA ARG A 20 6.74 2.57 -2.68
C ARG A 20 6.30 1.11 -2.61
N MET A 21 5.10 0.82 -2.13
CA MET A 21 4.57 -0.55 -2.08
C MET A 21 4.48 -1.19 -3.47
N GLN A 22 4.17 -0.41 -4.51
CA GLN A 22 4.21 -0.89 -5.89
C GLN A 22 5.64 -1.12 -6.37
N GLN A 23 6.58 -0.22 -6.07
CA GLN A 23 8.00 -0.34 -6.46
C GLN A 23 8.69 -1.54 -5.82
N GLU A 24 8.38 -1.82 -4.56
CA GLU A 24 8.98 -2.92 -3.78
C GLU A 24 8.18 -4.23 -3.88
N ASN A 25 7.10 -4.26 -4.67
CA ASN A 25 6.21 -5.42 -4.85
C ASN A 25 5.57 -5.93 -3.53
N ASP A 26 5.27 -5.02 -2.60
CA ASP A 26 4.70 -5.37 -1.30
C ASP A 26 3.29 -5.98 -1.41
N PHE A 27 2.53 -5.61 -2.44
CA PHE A 27 1.20 -6.16 -2.71
C PHE A 27 1.19 -7.65 -3.03
N ALA A 28 2.34 -8.26 -3.36
CA ALA A 28 2.43 -9.71 -3.49
C ALA A 28 2.27 -10.46 -2.15
N HIS A 29 2.40 -9.74 -1.02
CA HIS A 29 2.39 -10.32 0.32
C HIS A 29 1.08 -10.09 1.08
N ILE A 30 0.22 -9.20 0.60
CA ILE A 30 -1.04 -8.80 1.24
C ILE A 30 -2.21 -8.89 0.26
N GLU A 31 -3.41 -9.02 0.81
CA GLU A 31 -4.66 -8.74 0.10
C GLU A 31 -5.12 -7.34 0.55
N PRO A 32 -5.11 -6.34 -0.33
CA PRO A 32 -5.46 -4.97 0.02
C PRO A 32 -6.97 -4.77 0.25
#